data_AF-A0A9W9NC07-F1
#
_entry.id   AF-A0A9W9NC07-F1
#
_cell.length_a   1.000
_cell.length_b   1.000
_cell.length_c   1.000
_cell.angle_alpha   90.00
_cell.angle_beta   90.00
_cell.angle_gamma   90.00
#
_symmetry.space_group_name_H-M   'P 1'
#
loop_
_entity.id
_entity.type
_entity.pdbx_description
1 polymer ?
#
loop_
_entity_poly.entity_id
_entity_poly.type
_entity_poly.pdbx_seq_one_letter_code
_entity_poly.pdbx_strand_id
1 'polypeptide(L)'
;MRSQILCNLKAPLRHRALVQPTVFPRSHSTFAPKNSRSAPGSTVLRAAPTIPFFGAFFSSNKPEEPSGSMSYPDQRSDDQWRAVLNPEQFRILREKGTERAGTGEYDKHHPTKGVYNCAGCDAPLYTADHKFKSGCGWPAYFDSIPGAVTRHVDNTFGMKRTEIVCSNCGGHLGHVFEGEGYSTPTDERHCVNSVSLRFTEDQGAGKAAEKSKA
;
A
#
# COMPACT_ATOMS: atom_id res chain seq x y z
N MET A 1 4.50 4.80 69.13
CA MET A 1 4.53 3.38 68.71
C MET A 1 4.81 3.39 67.20
N ARG A 2 6.04 3.01 66.80
CA ARG A 2 6.34 1.84 65.94
C ARG A 2 5.54 1.87 64.60
N SER A 3 6.12 1.86 63.41
CA SER A 3 7.35 1.22 62.98
C SER A 3 7.76 1.73 61.59
N GLN A 4 9.08 1.80 61.39
CA GLN A 4 9.78 1.99 60.12
C GLN A 4 9.50 0.82 59.17
N ILE A 5 9.44 1.07 57.85
CA ILE A 5 9.93 0.16 56.82
C ILE A 5 10.63 0.99 55.73
N LEU A 6 11.96 1.03 55.81
CA LEU A 6 12.85 1.28 54.68
C LEU A 6 12.85 0.03 53.80
N CYS A 7 12.75 0.17 52.48
CA CYS A 7 13.28 -0.80 51.54
C CYS A 7 13.99 -0.08 50.38
N ASN A 8 15.29 -0.33 50.33
CA ASN A 8 16.24 0.06 49.30
C ASN A 8 15.83 -0.45 47.91
N LEU A 9 15.94 0.39 46.88
CA LEU A 9 16.26 -0.10 45.53
C LEU A 9 17.48 0.64 44.99
N LYS A 10 18.56 -0.14 44.94
CA LYS A 10 19.89 0.16 44.47
C LYS A 10 19.88 0.02 42.95
N ALA A 11 20.25 1.09 42.24
CA ALA A 11 20.52 1.04 40.81
C ALA A 11 21.72 0.13 40.51
N PRO A 12 21.72 -0.61 39.39
CA PRO A 12 22.96 -1.07 38.78
C PRO A 12 23.30 -0.28 37.51
N LEU A 13 24.58 0.03 37.44
CA LEU A 13 25.30 0.75 36.40
C LEU A 13 25.37 -0.04 35.07
N ARG A 14 25.17 0.72 33.99
CA ARG A 14 25.85 0.65 32.68
C ARG A 14 26.81 -0.52 32.48
N HIS A 15 26.54 -1.40 31.52
CA HIS A 15 27.60 -2.06 30.74
C HIS A 15 27.28 -1.93 29.25
N ARG A 16 28.22 -1.28 28.56
CA ARG A 16 28.27 -0.97 27.14
C ARG A 16 29.17 -2.05 26.52
N ALA A 17 28.63 -2.89 25.64
CA ALA A 17 29.42 -3.82 24.82
C ALA A 17 28.80 -3.79 23.41
N LEU A 18 29.33 -2.94 22.54
CA LEU A 18 30.26 -3.31 21.48
C LEU A 18 29.61 -4.21 20.42
N VAL A 19 29.03 -3.51 19.46
CA VAL A 19 28.72 -3.93 18.10
C VAL A 19 29.97 -4.54 17.46
N GLN A 20 29.86 -5.77 16.96
CA GLN A 20 30.79 -6.32 15.98
C GLN A 20 30.06 -6.44 14.64
N PRO A 21 30.49 -5.75 13.57
CA PRO A 21 30.01 -6.01 12.23
C PRO A 21 30.76 -7.24 11.68
N THR A 22 30.06 -8.35 11.52
CA THR A 22 30.58 -9.49 10.76
C THR A 22 30.54 -9.15 9.27
N VAL A 23 31.72 -8.87 8.75
CA VAL A 23 32.03 -8.66 7.34
C VAL A 23 31.81 -9.98 6.61
N PHE A 24 30.73 -10.09 5.83
CA PHE A 24 30.56 -11.18 4.87
C PHE A 24 31.49 -10.92 3.66
N PRO A 25 32.34 -11.88 3.28
CA PRO A 25 33.17 -11.75 2.09
C PRO A 25 32.32 -11.82 0.82
N ARG A 26 32.46 -10.80 -0.04
CA ARG A 26 32.02 -10.81 -1.43
C ARG A 26 32.81 -11.86 -2.21
N SER A 27 32.15 -12.90 -2.72
CA SER A 27 32.69 -13.72 -3.79
C SER A 27 32.48 -13.00 -5.13
N HIS A 28 33.56 -12.50 -5.69
CA HIS A 28 33.63 -12.06 -7.08
C HIS A 28 34.03 -13.23 -7.99
N SER A 29 33.56 -13.16 -9.24
CA SER A 29 34.15 -13.80 -10.43
C SER A 29 33.90 -15.31 -10.58
N THR A 30 33.57 -15.88 -11.72
CA THR A 30 33.67 -15.48 -13.14
C THR A 30 32.64 -16.30 -13.92
N PHE A 31 31.77 -15.69 -14.72
CA PHE A 31 31.04 -16.41 -15.77
C PHE A 31 31.57 -15.95 -17.13
N ALA A 32 32.37 -16.80 -17.76
CA ALA A 32 32.82 -16.65 -19.12
C ALA A 32 31.83 -17.34 -20.07
N PRO A 33 31.18 -16.64 -21.01
CA PRO A 33 30.58 -17.32 -22.15
C PRO A 33 31.63 -17.51 -23.25
N LYS A 34 31.84 -18.78 -23.59
CA LYS A 34 32.64 -19.22 -24.74
C LYS A 34 32.02 -18.71 -26.03
N ASN A 35 32.88 -18.11 -26.83
CA ASN A 35 32.70 -17.81 -28.24
C ASN A 35 32.60 -19.12 -29.03
N SER A 36 31.54 -19.33 -29.82
CA SER A 36 31.60 -20.27 -30.95
C SER A 36 30.76 -19.77 -32.11
N ARG A 37 31.46 -19.62 -33.23
CA ARG A 37 31.05 -19.17 -34.55
C ARG A 37 30.23 -20.25 -35.27
N SER A 38 29.25 -19.82 -36.06
CA SER A 38 28.79 -20.50 -37.29
C SER A 38 27.93 -19.50 -38.09
N ALA A 39 28.51 -18.85 -39.10
CA ALA A 39 28.46 -19.18 -40.52
C ALA A 39 27.30 -18.46 -41.27
N PRO A 40 27.56 -17.84 -42.43
CA PRO A 40 26.58 -17.02 -43.15
C PRO A 40 25.66 -17.89 -44.01
N GLY A 41 24.35 -17.76 -43.80
CA GLY A 41 23.32 -18.39 -44.61
C GLY A 41 22.81 -17.44 -45.70
N SER A 42 22.87 -17.92 -46.93
CA SER A 42 22.58 -17.29 -48.20
C SER A 42 21.31 -16.44 -48.32
N THR A 43 21.50 -15.32 -49.00
CA THR A 43 20.50 -14.52 -49.74
C THR A 43 19.58 -15.41 -50.58
N VAL A 44 18.27 -15.30 -50.37
CA VAL A 44 17.25 -15.60 -51.39
C VAL A 44 16.26 -14.44 -51.40
N LEU A 45 16.45 -13.53 -52.36
CA LEU A 45 15.47 -12.53 -52.75
C LEU A 45 14.27 -13.27 -53.34
N ARG A 46 13.15 -13.29 -52.61
CA ARG A 46 11.86 -13.76 -53.15
C ARG A 46 10.98 -12.53 -53.42
N ALA A 47 10.53 -12.46 -54.67
CA ALA A 47 9.82 -11.36 -55.28
C ALA A 47 8.59 -10.88 -54.49
N ALA A 48 8.44 -9.55 -54.44
CA ALA A 48 7.24 -8.89 -53.95
C ALA A 48 6.08 -9.06 -54.95
N PRO A 49 4.88 -9.47 -54.54
CA PRO A 49 3.69 -9.26 -55.35
C PRO A 49 3.29 -7.78 -55.24
N THR A 50 3.11 -7.14 -56.39
CA THR A 50 2.45 -5.85 -56.52
C THR A 50 0.99 -5.99 -56.07
N ILE A 51 0.72 -5.66 -54.80
CA ILE A 51 -0.64 -5.58 -54.27
C ILE A 51 -1.19 -4.20 -54.67
N PRO A 52 -2.34 -4.16 -55.38
CA PRO A 52 -2.94 -2.92 -55.83
C PRO A 52 -3.50 -2.14 -54.65
N PHE A 53 -3.39 -0.82 -54.79
CA PHE A 53 -4.03 0.20 -53.99
C PHE A 53 -5.53 -0.08 -53.82
N PHE A 54 -5.95 -0.55 -52.64
CA PHE A 54 -7.34 -0.52 -52.21
C PHE A 54 -7.40 -0.19 -50.71
N GLY A 55 -8.09 0.91 -50.41
CA GLY A 55 -8.91 1.01 -49.20
C GLY A 55 -8.15 1.27 -47.91
N ALA A 56 -8.18 2.52 -47.50
CA ALA A 56 -8.07 2.91 -46.11
C ALA A 56 -8.93 2.01 -45.21
N PHE A 57 -8.28 1.23 -44.36
CA PHE A 57 -8.87 0.80 -43.09
C PHE A 57 -7.81 1.07 -42.03
N PHE A 58 -7.83 2.28 -41.50
CA PHE A 58 -7.25 2.56 -40.19
C PHE A 58 -8.01 1.68 -39.19
N SER A 59 -7.52 0.46 -39.00
CA SER A 59 -7.94 -0.40 -37.89
C SER A 59 -7.37 0.24 -36.64
N SER A 60 -8.15 1.15 -36.04
CA SER A 60 -7.92 1.61 -34.69
C SER A 60 -7.97 0.41 -33.77
N ASN A 61 -6.80 -0.18 -33.47
CA ASN A 61 -6.63 -1.00 -32.29
C ASN A 61 -6.95 -0.08 -31.11
N LYS A 62 -8.19 -0.13 -30.60
CA LYS A 62 -8.44 0.28 -29.22
C LYS A 62 -7.52 -0.58 -28.35
N PRO A 63 -6.70 0.02 -27.48
CA PRO A 63 -6.06 -0.75 -26.42
C PRO A 63 -7.18 -1.50 -25.69
N GLU A 64 -7.05 -2.82 -25.65
CA GLU A 64 -7.97 -3.69 -24.92
C GLU A 64 -7.81 -3.36 -23.43
N GLU A 65 -8.79 -2.64 -22.89
CA GLU A 65 -8.83 -2.30 -21.48
C GLU A 65 -9.01 -3.60 -20.66
N PRO A 66 -8.21 -3.83 -19.61
CA PRO A 66 -8.25 -5.07 -18.85
C PRO A 66 -9.62 -5.23 -18.18
N SER A 67 -10.28 -6.32 -18.54
CA SER A 67 -11.61 -6.71 -18.09
C SER A 67 -11.64 -6.96 -16.58
N GLY A 68 -12.33 -6.08 -15.85
CA GLY A 68 -12.62 -6.21 -14.43
C GLY A 68 -13.19 -4.94 -13.81
N SER A 69 -14.00 -4.16 -14.55
CA SER A 69 -14.45 -2.84 -14.10
C SER A 69 -15.62 -2.95 -13.11
N MET A 70 -15.30 -3.16 -11.83
CA MET A 70 -16.16 -2.62 -10.79
C MET A 70 -16.12 -1.09 -10.95
N SER A 71 -17.27 -0.49 -11.26
CA SER A 71 -17.37 0.96 -11.46
C SER A 71 -17.40 1.66 -10.10
N TYR A 72 -16.43 2.55 -9.85
CA TYR A 72 -16.37 3.38 -8.66
C TYR A 72 -16.91 4.80 -8.94
N PRO A 73 -17.36 5.57 -7.95
CA PRO A 73 -17.80 6.96 -8.18
C PRO A 73 -16.73 7.88 -8.81
N ASP A 74 -15.47 7.75 -8.40
CA ASP A 74 -14.34 8.49 -8.97
C ASP A 74 -13.77 7.74 -10.18
N GLN A 75 -13.90 8.36 -11.36
CA GLN A 75 -13.57 7.80 -12.68
C GLN A 75 -12.32 8.45 -13.29
N ARG A 76 -11.42 8.99 -12.46
CA ARG A 76 -10.14 9.53 -12.95
C ARG A 76 -9.30 8.47 -13.66
N SER A 77 -8.69 8.85 -14.78
CA SER A 77 -7.76 7.98 -15.53
C SER A 77 -6.44 7.80 -14.80
N ASP A 78 -5.67 6.77 -15.15
CA ASP A 78 -4.37 6.52 -14.54
C ASP A 78 -3.39 7.69 -14.76
N ASP A 79 -3.47 8.41 -15.88
CA ASP A 79 -2.67 9.62 -16.12
C ASP A 79 -3.03 10.76 -15.17
N GLN A 80 -4.32 10.96 -14.90
CA GLN A 80 -4.79 11.93 -13.91
C GLN A 80 -4.33 11.54 -12.51
N TRP A 81 -4.34 10.25 -12.19
CA TRP A 81 -3.83 9.73 -10.93
C TRP A 81 -2.32 9.94 -10.78
N ARG A 82 -1.53 9.70 -11.83
CA ARG A 82 -0.07 9.96 -11.83
C ARG A 82 0.26 11.44 -11.64
N ALA A 83 -0.64 12.35 -12.01
CA ALA A 83 -0.47 13.78 -11.81
C ALA A 83 -0.77 14.24 -10.36
N VAL A 84 -1.67 13.56 -9.66
CA VAL A 84 -2.11 13.95 -8.30
C VAL A 84 -1.40 13.16 -7.20
N LEU A 85 -1.07 11.89 -7.46
CA LEU A 85 -0.42 11.00 -6.49
C LEU A 85 1.09 11.07 -6.62
N ASN A 86 1.77 10.90 -5.49
CA ASN A 86 3.20 10.61 -5.54
C ASN A 86 3.45 9.17 -6.07
N PRO A 87 4.68 8.83 -6.52
CA PRO A 87 4.96 7.52 -7.11
C PRO A 87 4.64 6.33 -6.20
N GLU A 88 4.88 6.46 -4.89
CA GLU A 88 4.64 5.37 -3.93
C GLU A 88 3.15 5.19 -3.65
N GLN A 89 2.39 6.29 -3.55
CA GLN A 89 0.94 6.27 -3.47
C GLN A 89 0.32 5.64 -4.71
N PHE A 90 0.81 5.98 -5.90
CA PHE A 90 0.35 5.36 -7.14
C PHE A 90 0.61 3.85 -7.16
N ARG A 91 1.84 3.43 -6.81
CA ARG A 91 2.23 2.02 -6.71
C ARG A 91 1.31 1.24 -5.76
N ILE A 92 0.98 1.82 -4.62
CA ILE A 92 0.13 1.15 -3.62
C ILE A 92 -1.34 1.18 -4.04
N LEU A 93 -1.91 2.36 -4.29
CA LEU A 93 -3.34 2.54 -4.55
C LEU A 93 -3.79 1.95 -5.90
N ARG A 94 -2.95 2.01 -6.94
CA ARG A 94 -3.34 1.64 -8.32
C ARG A 94 -2.69 0.34 -8.77
N GLU A 95 -1.42 0.14 -8.45
CA GLU A 95 -0.68 -1.09 -8.82
C GLU A 95 -0.76 -2.20 -7.76
N LYS A 96 -1.64 -2.04 -6.75
CA LYS A 96 -1.86 -2.99 -5.65
C LYS A 96 -0.59 -3.36 -4.89
N GLY A 97 0.36 -2.44 -4.80
CA GLY A 97 1.59 -2.62 -4.05
C GLY A 97 1.36 -2.61 -2.54
N THR A 98 2.34 -3.14 -1.80
CA THR A 98 2.40 -3.05 -0.33
C THR A 98 3.63 -2.27 0.10
N GLU A 99 3.50 -1.38 1.09
CA GLU A 99 4.62 -0.71 1.72
C GLU A 99 5.41 -1.69 2.61
N ARG A 100 6.67 -1.39 2.92
CA ARG A 100 7.46 -2.24 3.81
C ARG A 100 6.92 -2.18 5.25
N ALA A 101 6.91 -3.33 5.93
CA ALA A 101 6.49 -3.40 7.33
C ALA A 101 7.32 -2.46 8.21
N GLY A 102 6.64 -1.74 9.10
CA GLY A 102 7.21 -0.85 10.10
C GLY A 102 7.75 0.48 9.57
N THR A 103 7.57 0.78 8.29
CA THR A 103 8.00 2.06 7.70
C THR A 103 6.88 3.10 7.57
N GLY A 104 5.62 2.68 7.70
CA GLY A 104 4.47 3.56 7.56
C GLY A 104 4.37 4.60 8.69
N GLU A 105 3.99 5.82 8.34
CA GLU A 105 3.78 6.94 9.27
C GLU A 105 2.72 6.62 10.33
N TYR A 106 1.63 5.96 9.91
CA TYR A 106 0.45 5.74 10.73
C TYR A 106 0.47 4.43 11.54
N ASP A 107 1.49 3.58 11.39
CA ASP A 107 1.61 2.35 12.16
C ASP A 107 1.59 2.64 13.67
N LYS A 108 2.47 3.54 14.12
CA LYS A 108 2.60 3.95 15.53
C LYS A 108 1.77 5.18 15.90
N HIS A 109 1.00 5.73 14.98
CA HIS A 109 0.18 6.92 15.21
C HIS A 109 -1.16 6.55 15.85
N HIS A 110 -1.41 6.95 17.10
CA HIS A 110 -2.65 6.64 17.83
C HIS A 110 -3.27 7.92 18.42
N PRO A 111 -3.92 8.74 17.57
CA PRO A 111 -4.59 9.96 18.01
C PRO A 111 -5.85 9.62 18.82
N THR A 112 -6.27 10.54 19.69
CA THR A 112 -7.51 10.37 20.48
C THR A 112 -8.77 10.67 19.67
N LYS A 113 -8.66 11.50 18.62
CA LYS A 113 -9.75 11.86 17.70
C LYS A 113 -9.19 12.16 16.32
N GLY A 114 -10.00 11.93 15.29
CA GLY A 114 -9.67 12.23 13.90
C GLY A 114 -10.13 11.13 12.95
N VAL A 115 -9.92 11.38 11.67
CA VAL A 115 -10.36 10.50 10.57
C VAL A 115 -9.16 10.23 9.66
N TYR A 116 -9.02 8.97 9.26
CA TYR A 116 -8.12 8.54 8.20
C TYR A 116 -8.90 8.49 6.90
N ASN A 117 -8.51 9.35 5.97
CA ASN A 117 -9.08 9.50 4.66
C ASN A 117 -8.22 8.76 3.63
N CYS A 118 -8.81 8.40 2.49
CA CYS A 118 -8.09 7.85 1.36
C CYS A 118 -7.10 8.88 0.82
N ALA A 119 -5.82 8.53 0.68
CA ALA A 119 -4.80 9.44 0.18
C ALA A 119 -5.04 9.91 -1.28
N GLY A 120 -5.87 9.19 -2.06
CA GLY A 120 -6.15 9.54 -3.45
C GLY A 120 -7.41 10.37 -3.68
N CYS A 121 -8.53 10.00 -3.06
CA CYS A 121 -9.81 10.70 -3.27
C CYS A 121 -10.30 11.46 -2.04
N ASP A 122 -9.52 11.47 -0.95
CA ASP A 122 -9.84 12.11 0.32
C ASP A 122 -11.15 11.64 0.98
N ALA A 123 -11.76 10.55 0.51
CA ALA A 123 -12.93 9.94 1.12
C ALA A 123 -12.60 9.40 2.53
N PRO A 124 -13.48 9.58 3.53
CA PRO A 124 -13.23 9.10 4.89
C PRO A 124 -13.32 7.57 4.94
N LEU A 125 -12.31 6.90 5.50
CA LEU A 125 -12.21 5.43 5.54
C LEU A 125 -12.34 4.87 6.96
N TYR A 126 -11.58 5.43 7.90
CA TYR A 126 -11.49 4.93 9.27
C TYR A 126 -11.50 6.07 10.27
N THR A 127 -12.05 5.84 11.45
CA THR A 127 -11.94 6.76 12.58
C THR A 127 -10.76 6.39 13.47
N ALA A 128 -10.26 7.33 14.27
CA ALA A 128 -9.23 7.06 15.27
C ALA A 128 -9.65 5.97 16.27
N ASP A 129 -10.93 5.93 16.63
CA ASP A 129 -11.50 4.96 17.57
C ASP A 129 -11.41 3.52 17.07
N HIS A 130 -11.40 3.33 15.74
CA HIS A 130 -11.33 2.00 15.13
C HIS A 130 -9.89 1.45 15.10
N LYS A 131 -8.89 2.28 15.40
CA LYS A 131 -7.48 1.89 15.32
C LYS A 131 -7.06 1.12 16.56
N PHE A 132 -6.35 0.02 16.37
CA PHE A 132 -5.81 -0.77 17.48
C PHE A 132 -4.37 -1.23 17.20
N LYS A 133 -3.70 -1.74 18.24
CA LYS A 133 -2.31 -2.22 18.14
C LYS A 133 -2.29 -3.73 17.84
N SER A 134 -2.21 -4.09 16.57
CA SER A 134 -2.13 -5.49 16.12
C SER A 134 -0.72 -6.09 16.21
N GLY A 135 0.31 -5.26 16.06
CA GLY A 135 1.71 -5.70 15.94
C GLY A 135 2.09 -6.21 14.55
N CYS A 136 1.23 -6.06 13.52
CA CYS A 136 1.52 -6.58 12.17
C CYS A 136 2.55 -5.75 11.38
N GLY A 137 2.92 -4.56 11.84
CA GLY A 137 3.86 -3.65 11.17
C GLY A 137 3.21 -2.68 10.19
N TRP A 138 1.88 -2.61 10.17
CA TRP A 138 1.08 -1.67 9.39
C TRP A 138 -0.06 -1.15 10.28
N PRO A 139 -0.63 0.03 9.99
CA PRO A 139 -1.81 0.48 10.72
C PRO A 139 -2.95 -0.54 10.60
N ALA A 140 -3.55 -0.86 11.75
CA ALA A 140 -4.60 -1.85 11.87
C ALA A 140 -5.87 -1.22 12.45
N TYR A 141 -7.00 -1.56 11.82
CA TYR A 141 -8.34 -1.11 12.24
C TYR A 141 -9.26 -2.30 12.39
N PHE A 142 -10.18 -2.26 13.35
CA PHE A 142 -11.13 -3.36 13.54
C PHE A 142 -12.44 -3.16 12.78
N ASP A 143 -12.74 -1.93 12.38
CA ASP A 143 -13.94 -1.61 11.59
C ASP A 143 -13.66 -0.38 10.70
N SER A 144 -14.42 -0.24 9.62
CA SER A 144 -14.39 0.91 8.71
C SER A 144 -15.62 1.78 8.86
N ILE A 145 -15.58 3.01 8.36
CA ILE A 145 -16.80 3.81 8.23
C ILE A 145 -17.77 3.06 7.31
N PRO A 146 -19.06 2.93 7.68
CA PRO A 146 -20.02 2.16 6.89
C PRO A 146 -20.05 2.60 5.42
N GLY A 147 -19.83 1.64 4.51
CA GLY A 147 -19.80 1.88 3.06
C GLY A 147 -18.49 2.45 2.50
N ALA A 148 -17.51 2.82 3.33
CA ALA A 148 -16.27 3.44 2.87
C ALA A 148 -15.29 2.46 2.20
N VAL A 149 -15.35 1.18 2.56
CA VAL A 149 -14.46 0.12 2.08
C VAL A 149 -15.26 -0.99 1.39
N THR A 150 -14.77 -1.42 0.23
CA THR A 150 -15.27 -2.58 -0.51
C THR A 150 -14.31 -3.75 -0.34
N ARG A 151 -14.86 -4.96 -0.13
CA ARG A 151 -14.12 -6.21 0.06
C ARG A 151 -14.11 -7.02 -1.23
N HIS A 152 -12.94 -7.48 -1.66
CA HIS A 152 -12.75 -8.38 -2.80
C HIS A 152 -12.04 -9.65 -2.35
N VAL A 153 -12.64 -10.81 -2.60
CA VAL A 153 -12.02 -12.08 -2.22
C VAL A 153 -10.96 -12.46 -3.26
N ASP A 154 -9.71 -12.51 -2.84
CA ASP A 154 -8.56 -13.01 -3.58
C ASP A 154 -8.26 -14.45 -3.15
N ASN A 155 -8.37 -15.38 -4.10
CA ASN A 155 -8.06 -16.81 -3.89
C ASN A 155 -6.71 -17.21 -4.51
N THR A 156 -5.86 -16.24 -4.88
CA THR A 156 -4.57 -16.51 -5.50
C THR A 156 -3.63 -17.25 -4.53
N PHE A 157 -2.76 -18.11 -5.07
CA PHE A 157 -1.78 -18.91 -4.30
C PHE A 157 -2.38 -19.88 -3.27
N GLY A 158 -3.65 -20.28 -3.44
CA GLY A 158 -4.29 -21.25 -2.56
C GLY A 158 -4.60 -20.73 -1.15
N MET A 159 -4.47 -19.42 -0.94
CA MET A 159 -4.86 -18.74 0.30
C MET A 159 -6.07 -17.85 0.01
N LYS A 160 -7.10 -17.95 0.84
CA LYS A 160 -8.24 -17.02 0.80
C LYS A 160 -7.85 -15.75 1.54
N ARG A 161 -7.58 -14.67 0.82
CA ARG A 161 -7.36 -13.33 1.37
C ARG A 161 -8.50 -12.42 0.93
N THR A 162 -8.88 -11.48 1.77
CA THR A 162 -9.89 -10.48 1.40
C THR A 162 -9.19 -9.15 1.22
N GLU A 163 -9.01 -8.73 -0.04
CA GLU A 163 -8.52 -7.40 -0.38
C GLU A 163 -9.55 -6.35 0.03
N ILE A 164 -9.07 -5.24 0.59
CA ILE A 164 -9.90 -4.07 0.89
C ILE A 164 -9.49 -2.91 -0.01
N VAL A 165 -10.48 -2.30 -0.67
CA VAL A 165 -10.31 -1.15 -1.55
C VAL A 165 -11.24 -0.01 -1.13
N CYS A 166 -10.87 1.22 -1.47
CA CYS A 166 -11.74 2.37 -1.26
C CYS A 166 -13.00 2.26 -2.14
N SER A 167 -14.19 2.35 -1.55
CA SER A 167 -15.45 2.29 -2.29
C SER A 167 -15.66 3.49 -3.23
N ASN A 168 -14.97 4.60 -3.01
CA ASN A 168 -15.12 5.82 -3.81
C ASN A 168 -14.24 5.83 -5.07
N CYS A 169 -12.98 5.38 -4.99
CA CYS A 169 -12.05 5.44 -6.12
C CYS A 169 -11.43 4.09 -6.54
N GLY A 170 -11.76 3.01 -5.83
CA GLY A 170 -11.21 1.69 -6.07
C GLY A 170 -9.74 1.52 -5.69
N GLY A 171 -9.14 2.50 -5.01
CA GLY A 171 -7.74 2.43 -4.60
C GLY A 171 -7.49 1.30 -3.60
N HIS A 172 -6.44 0.51 -3.83
CA HIS A 172 -6.02 -0.57 -2.95
C HIS A 172 -5.56 -0.03 -1.60
N LEU A 173 -6.17 -0.54 -0.53
CA LEU A 173 -5.85 -0.15 0.84
C LEU A 173 -4.97 -1.20 1.52
N GLY A 174 -5.31 -2.48 1.36
CA GLY A 174 -4.63 -3.59 2.00
C GLY A 174 -5.51 -4.84 2.05
N HIS A 175 -5.51 -5.54 3.18
CA HIS A 175 -6.29 -6.78 3.36
C HIS A 175 -6.99 -6.81 4.72
N VAL A 176 -8.12 -7.51 4.78
CA VAL A 176 -8.81 -7.84 6.04
C VAL A 176 -8.62 -9.30 6.38
N PHE A 177 -8.38 -9.56 7.66
CA PHE A 177 -8.28 -10.88 8.28
C PHE A 177 -9.35 -10.98 9.38
N GLU A 178 -9.97 -12.14 9.52
CA GLU A 178 -11.08 -12.37 10.45
C GLU A 178 -10.74 -13.58 11.33
N GLY A 179 -11.15 -13.57 12.60
CA GLY A 179 -11.01 -14.74 13.49
C GLY A 179 -9.62 -14.94 14.08
N GLU A 180 -8.86 -13.86 14.28
CA GLU A 180 -7.51 -13.92 14.85
C GLU A 180 -7.51 -13.87 16.39
N GLY A 181 -8.66 -13.63 17.01
CA GLY A 181 -8.82 -13.58 18.47
C GLY A 181 -8.37 -12.28 19.09
N TYR A 182 -8.47 -11.16 18.36
CA TYR A 182 -8.23 -9.83 18.92
C TYR A 182 -9.38 -9.44 19.85
N SER A 183 -9.06 -8.72 20.93
CA SER A 183 -10.04 -8.18 21.88
C SER A 183 -10.79 -6.95 21.32
N THR A 184 -11.26 -7.06 20.09
CA THR A 184 -12.00 -6.03 19.34
C THR A 184 -13.42 -6.50 19.08
N PRO A 185 -14.42 -5.59 18.98
CA PRO A 185 -15.83 -5.97 18.85
C PRO A 185 -16.15 -6.90 17.68
N THR A 186 -15.43 -6.74 16.56
CA THR A 186 -15.65 -7.46 15.31
C THR A 186 -14.75 -8.68 15.14
N ASP A 187 -13.69 -8.81 15.94
CA ASP A 187 -12.56 -9.74 15.71
C ASP A 187 -12.01 -9.72 14.26
N GLU A 188 -12.07 -8.54 13.63
CA GLU A 188 -11.50 -8.28 12.31
C GLU A 188 -10.23 -7.43 12.43
N ARG A 189 -9.28 -7.65 11.53
CA ARG A 189 -8.07 -6.85 11.38
C ARG A 189 -7.95 -6.37 9.94
N HIS A 190 -8.32 -5.12 9.72
CA HIS A 190 -8.03 -4.39 8.48
C HIS A 190 -6.56 -3.94 8.55
N CYS A 191 -5.69 -4.66 7.85
CA CYS A 191 -4.27 -4.36 7.71
C CYS A 191 -4.08 -3.43 6.50
N VAL A 192 -3.86 -2.14 6.76
CA VAL A 192 -3.89 -1.09 5.74
C VAL A 192 -2.50 -0.51 5.52
N ASN A 193 -2.14 -0.18 4.28
CA ASN A 193 -0.92 0.56 4.01
C ASN A 193 -1.03 1.99 4.58
N SER A 194 -0.03 2.48 5.29
CA SER A 194 -0.02 3.87 5.76
C SER A 194 -0.03 4.88 4.62
N VAL A 195 0.70 4.60 3.53
CA VAL A 195 0.79 5.51 2.39
C VAL A 195 -0.55 5.67 1.64
N SER A 196 -1.48 4.71 1.77
CA SER A 196 -2.82 4.82 1.17
C SER A 196 -3.78 5.68 1.99
N LEU A 197 -3.34 6.18 3.16
CA LEU A 197 -4.13 6.99 4.08
C LEU A 197 -3.59 8.42 4.17
N ARG A 198 -4.48 9.33 4.59
CA ARG A 198 -4.17 10.69 5.03
C ARG A 198 -4.94 10.95 6.30
N PHE A 199 -4.29 11.42 7.35
CA PHE A 199 -4.96 11.73 8.61
C PHE A 199 -5.44 13.18 8.68
N THR A 200 -6.70 13.37 9.09
CA THR A 200 -7.29 14.68 9.39
C THR A 200 -7.68 14.72 10.86
N GLU A 201 -7.08 15.64 11.61
CA GLU A 201 -7.44 15.88 13.01
C GLU A 201 -8.84 16.48 13.11
N ASP A 202 -9.67 15.92 13.98
CA ASP A 202 -10.96 16.51 14.35
C ASP A 202 -10.69 17.70 15.30
N GLN A 203 -10.39 18.84 14.71
CA GLN A 203 -10.16 20.12 15.40
C GLN A 203 -11.51 20.56 15.98
N GLY A 204 -11.87 20.06 17.17
CA GLY A 204 -13.15 20.31 17.82
C GLY A 204 -13.59 21.78 17.69
N ALA A 205 -14.55 22.02 16.79
CA ALA A 205 -15.33 23.24 16.55
C ALA A 205 -14.74 24.59 17.05
N GLY A 206 -13.45 24.86 16.84
CA GLY A 206 -12.78 26.01 17.47
C GLY A 206 -11.78 26.78 16.62
N LYS A 207 -11.38 26.29 15.44
CA LYS A 207 -10.32 26.94 14.63
C LYS A 207 -10.56 26.96 13.11
N ALA A 208 -11.82 27.01 12.67
CA ALA A 208 -12.16 27.17 11.25
C ALA A 208 -12.64 28.59 10.87
N ALA A 209 -12.84 29.51 11.83
CA ALA A 209 -13.39 30.84 11.54
C ALA A 209 -12.34 31.93 11.21
N GLU A 210 -11.03 31.64 11.30
CA GLU A 210 -9.98 32.68 11.18
C GLU A 210 -9.21 32.66 9.85
N LYS A 211 -9.73 32.01 8.79
CA LYS A 211 -9.08 32.03 7.46
C LYS A 211 -9.91 32.65 6.33
N SER A 212 -11.06 33.26 6.62
CA SER A 212 -11.88 33.95 5.61
C SER A 212 -11.89 35.48 5.75
N LYS A 213 -10.95 36.06 6.51
CA LYS A 213 -10.83 37.52 6.65
C LYS A 213 -9.37 37.97 6.54
N ALA A 214 -8.84 37.94 5.32
CA ALA A 214 -7.65 38.68 4.90
C ALA A 214 -7.86 39.16 3.47
#